data_AF-A0A068WEE4-F1
#
_entry.id   AF-A0A068WEE4-F1
#
_cell.length_a   1.000
_cell.length_b   1.000
_cell.length_c   1.000
_cell.angle_alpha   90.00
_cell.angle_beta   90.00
_cell.angle_gamma   90.00
#
_symmetry.space_group_name_H-M   'P 1'
#
loop_
_entity.id
_entity.type
_entity.pdbx_description
1 polymer ?
#
loop_
_entity_poly.entity_id
_entity_poly.type
_entity_poly.pdbx_seq_one_letter_code
_entity_poly.pdbx_strand_id
1 'polypeptide(L)' 'MKKSHPPAEGVFKCSKCQFSVKFDDKGSRPRYLKPDIVLLEDGYIMRDPFVDGGSGGIIIGADCCELLRNLKEH' A
#
# COMPACT_ATOMS: atom_id res chain seq x y z
N MET A 1 -20.29 6.00 -11.12
CA MET A 1 -19.27 4.94 -11.27
C MET A 1 -17.94 5.51 -10.76
N LYS A 2 -17.39 5.02 -9.64
CA LYS A 2 -16.08 5.49 -9.15
C LYS A 2 -15.00 4.86 -10.03
N LYS A 3 -14.22 5.68 -10.74
CA LYS A 3 -13.12 5.23 -11.59
C LYS A 3 -12.10 4.48 -10.71
N SER A 4 -12.03 3.16 -10.86
CA SER A 4 -10.96 2.35 -10.26
C SER A 4 -9.66 2.79 -10.90
N HIS A 5 -8.75 3.37 -10.11
CA HIS A 5 -7.41 3.68 -10.58
C HIS A 5 -6.73 2.36 -10.97
N PRO A 6 -5.96 2.32 -12.07
CA PRO A 6 -5.18 1.13 -12.40
C PRO A 6 -4.26 0.83 -11.22
N PRO A 7 -4.02 -0.45 -10.92
CA PRO A 7 -3.17 -0.80 -9.81
C PRO A 7 -1.77 -0.26 -10.01
N ALA A 8 -1.31 0.50 -9.03
CA ALA A 8 0.10 0.80 -8.89
C ALA A 8 0.75 -0.50 -8.43
N GLU A 9 1.34 -1.26 -9.36
CA GLU A 9 2.30 -2.31 -9.06
C GLU A 9 3.71 -1.72 -9.20
N GLY A 10 4.68 -2.22 -8.42
CA GLY A 10 6.02 -1.65 -8.42
C GLY A 10 6.97 -2.25 -7.40
N VAL A 11 8.03 -1.51 -7.08
CA VAL A 11 9.02 -1.88 -6.06
C VAL A 11 8.94 -0.89 -4.90
N PHE A 12 8.65 -1.40 -3.71
CA PHE A 12 8.77 -0.65 -2.47
C PHE A 12 10.24 -0.64 -2.05
N LYS A 13 10.74 0.54 -1.67
CA LYS A 13 12.09 0.71 -1.12
C LYS A 13 12.00 1.45 0.20
N CYS A 14 12.48 0.82 1.27
CA CYS A 14 12.56 1.48 2.56
C CYS A 14 13.58 2.63 2.51
N SER A 15 13.24 3.78 3.07
CA SER A 15 14.14 4.94 3.15
C SER A 15 15.15 4.86 4.32
N LYS A 16 14.96 3.91 5.24
CA LYS A 16 15.77 3.75 6.47
C LYS A 16 16.71 2.56 6.44
N CYS A 17 16.47 1.57 5.57
CA CYS A 17 17.31 0.38 5.44
C CYS A 17 17.34 -0.10 3.98
N GLN A 18 18.07 -1.18 3.71
CA GLN A 18 18.21 -1.74 2.35
C GLN A 18 17.03 -2.63 1.91
N PHE A 19 15.96 -2.68 2.71
CA PHE A 19 14.80 -3.51 2.39
C PHE A 19 14.09 -2.99 1.12
N SER A 20 13.88 -3.91 0.18
CA SER A 20 13.26 -3.64 -1.11
C SER A 20 12.50 -4.87 -1.58
N VAL A 21 11.25 -4.71 -2.00
CA VAL A 21 10.39 -5.83 -2.43
C VAL A 21 9.33 -5.35 -3.41
N LYS A 22 8.84 -6.24 -4.28
CA LYS A 22 7.72 -5.92 -5.16
C LYS A 22 6.42 -5.77 -4.35
N PHE A 23 5.57 -4.85 -4.77
CA PHE A 23 4.20 -4.72 -4.28
C PHE A 23 3.22 -4.85 -5.45
N ASP A 24 2.05 -5.39 -5.15
CA ASP A 24 0.98 -5.68 -6.10
C ASP A 24 -0.13 -4.61 -6.07
N ASP A 25 -0.14 -3.75 -5.03
CA ASP A 25 -1.08 -2.64 -4.92
C ASP A 25 -0.55 -1.52 -4.00
N LYS A 26 -1.01 -0.29 -4.22
CA LYS A 26 -0.75 0.84 -3.33
C LYS A 26 -2.00 1.68 -3.09
N GLY A 27 -2.28 1.98 -1.83
CA GLY A 27 -3.29 2.97 -1.45
C GLY A 27 -3.86 2.77 -0.04
N SER A 28 -4.71 3.69 0.37
CA SER A 28 -5.44 3.63 1.64
C SER A 28 -6.59 2.61 1.68
N ARG A 29 -7.04 2.12 0.52
CA ARG A 29 -8.06 1.05 0.37
C ARG A 29 -7.61 0.00 -0.64
N PRO A 30 -6.57 -0.78 -0.30
CA PRO A 30 -5.97 -1.73 -1.23
C PRO A 30 -6.88 -2.94 -1.49
N ARG A 31 -6.78 -3.50 -2.70
CA ARG A 31 -7.66 -4.55 -3.24
C ARG A 31 -7.61 -5.87 -2.47
N TYR A 32 -6.49 -6.16 -1.82
CA TYR A 32 -6.26 -7.43 -1.15
C TYR A 32 -6.61 -7.43 0.34
N LEU A 33 -6.91 -6.25 0.90
CA LEU A 33 -7.45 -6.15 2.26
C LEU A 33 -8.98 -6.21 2.24
N LYS A 34 -9.57 -6.49 3.40
CA LYS A 34 -11.03 -6.50 3.53
C LYS A 34 -11.60 -5.10 3.24
N PRO A 35 -12.78 -4.98 2.58
CA PRO A 35 -13.34 -3.69 2.17
C PRO A 35 -13.66 -2.70 3.31
N ASP A 36 -13.81 -3.22 4.53
CA ASP A 36 -14.06 -2.45 5.76
C ASP A 36 -12.77 -1.93 6.42
N ILE A 37 -11.59 -2.32 5.93
CA ILE A 37 -10.30 -1.81 6.38
C ILE A 37 -9.92 -0.60 5.53
N VAL A 38 -9.61 0.51 6.20
CA VAL A 38 -9.07 1.73 5.61
C VAL A 38 -7.78 2.08 6.33
N LEU A 39 -6.68 2.20 5.59
CA LEU A 39 -5.40 2.64 6.11
C LEU A 39 -5.37 4.17 6.22
N LEU A 40 -4.65 4.69 7.22
CA LEU A 40 -4.50 6.14 7.42
C LEU A 40 -3.57 6.77 6.38
N GLU A 41 -2.57 6.02 5.94
CA GLU A 41 -1.66 6.38 4.85
C GLU A 41 -1.82 5.43 3.66
N ASP A 42 -1.29 5.83 2.49
CA ASP A 42 -1.20 4.93 1.35
C ASP A 42 -0.16 3.83 1.63
N GLY A 43 -0.67 2.61 1.82
CA GLY A 43 0.14 1.42 2.08
C GLY A 43 0.52 0.69 0.80
N TYR A 44 1.72 0.10 0.79
CA TYR A 44 2.20 -0.79 -0.26
C TYR A 44 1.90 -2.23 0.14
N ILE A 45 1.14 -2.94 -0.69
CA ILE A 45 0.59 -4.25 -0.36
C ILE A 45 1.07 -5.29 -1.36
N MET A 46 1.41 -6.47 -0.86
CA MET A 46 1.52 -7.69 -1.68
C MET A 46 0.37 -8.64 -1.38
N ARG A 47 -0.02 -9.43 -2.38
CA ARG A 47 -0.95 -10.53 -2.18
C ARG A 47 -0.32 -11.57 -1.26
N ASP A 48 -1.06 -11.99 -0.24
CA ASP A 48 -0.66 -13.11 0.59
C ASP A 48 -0.77 -14.42 -0.21
N PRO A 49 0.34 -15.15 -0.47
CA PRO A 49 0.30 -16.38 -1.25
C PRO A 49 -0.31 -17.56 -0.48
N PHE A 50 -0.55 -17.42 0.83
CA PHE A 50 -1.08 -18.48 1.70
C PHE A 50 -2.58 -18.31 2.01
N VAL A 51 -3.22 -17.25 1.51
CA VAL A 51 -4.65 -17.02 1.69
C VAL A 51 -5.41 -17.39 0.42
N ASP A 52 -6.31 -18.36 0.56
CA ASP A 52 -7.22 -18.77 -0.52
C ASP A 52 -8.20 -17.64 -0.89
N GLY A 53 -8.62 -17.60 -2.15
CA GLY A 53 -9.63 -16.65 -2.63
C GLY A 53 -9.14 -15.21 -2.85
N GLY A 54 -7.85 -14.93 -2.67
CA GLY A 54 -7.26 -13.63 -2.99
C GLY A 54 -7.62 -12.49 -2.02
N SER A 55 -8.21 -12.83 -0.87
CA SER A 55 -8.62 -11.91 0.19
C SER A 55 -7.63 -11.90 1.36
N GLY A 56 -6.35 -11.79 1.04
CA GLY A 56 -5.25 -11.66 1.99
C GLY A 56 -4.18 -10.74 1.41
N GLY A 57 -3.86 -9.67 2.13
CA GLY A 57 -2.82 -8.72 1.75
C GLY A 57 -1.83 -8.55 2.88
N ILE A 58 -0.54 -8.56 2.56
CA ILE A 58 0.53 -8.26 3.49
C ILE A 58 0.91 -6.79 3.28
N ILE A 59 0.83 -5.99 4.35
CA ILE A 59 1.30 -4.60 4.34
C ILE A 59 2.82 -4.62 4.42
N ILE A 60 3.49 -4.13 3.37
CA ILE A 60 4.95 -4.06 3.28
C ILE A 60 5.49 -2.80 3.96
N GLY A 61 4.75 -1.70 3.82
CA GLY A 61 5.12 -0.39 4.33
C GLY A 61 4.10 0.66 3.89
N ALA A 62 4.34 1.92 4.24
CA ALA A 62 3.51 3.05 3.86
C ALA A 62 4.35 4.30 3.60
N ASP A 63 3.77 5.29 2.93
CA ASP A 63 4.39 6.61 2.81
C ASP A 63 4.52 7.26 4.20
N CYS A 64 5.70 7.78 4.53
CA CYS A 64 5.95 8.37 5.84
C CYS A 64 5.14 9.66 6.03
N CYS A 65 4.34 9.73 7.10
CA CYS A 65 3.50 10.88 7.42
C CYS A 65 4.31 12.17 7.66
N GLU A 66 5.56 12.07 8.14
CA GLU A 66 6.44 13.23 8.33
C GLU A 66 6.76 13.95 7.01
N LEU A 67 6.96 13.21 5.91
CA LEU A 67 7.25 13.83 4.61
C LEU A 67 6.02 14.53 4.02
N LEU A 68 4.83 13.97 4.24
CA LEU A 68 3.56 14.52 3.74
C LEU A 68 3.07 15.72 4.56
N ARG A 69 3.37 15.78 5.86
CA ARG A 69 3.03 16.94 6.72
C ARG A 69 3.83 18.17 6.32
N ASN A 70 5.14 18.00 6.09
CA ASN A 70 6.03 19.10 5.67
C ASN A 70 5.70 19.66 4.27
N LEU A 71 4.98 18.92 3.42
CA LEU A 71 4.54 19.37 2.09
C LEU A 71 3.17 20.06 2.09
N LYS A 72 2.40 20.02 3.19
CA LYS A 72 1.09 20.68 3.31
C LYS A 72 1.14 22.00 4.06
N GLU A 73 2.27 22.33 4.67
CA GLU A 73 2.49 23.58 5.42
C GLU A 73 3.15 24.69 4.57
N HIS A 74 3.35 24.44 3.27
CA HIS A 74 3.79 25.41 2.26
C HIS A 74 2.88 25.37 1.03
#